data_AF-A0A4Y2A7B4-F1
#
_entry.id   AF-A0A4Y2A7B4-F1
#
_cell.length_a   1.000
_cell.length_b   1.000
_cell.length_c   1.000
_cell.angle_alpha   90.00
_cell.angle_beta   90.00
_cell.angle_gamma   90.00
#
_symmetry.space_group_name_H-M   'P 1'
#
loop_
_entity.id
_entity.type
_entity.pdbx_description
1 polymer ?
#
loop_
_entity_poly.entity_id
_entity_poly.type
_entity_poly.pdbx_seq_one_letter_code
_entity_poly.pdbx_strand_id
1 'polypeptide(L)'
;MSHTSEISIPHPPSSLVDIRSDSGDVDTLPHQHESSSDFTVEEGAQPFSQSKLNDLVRNLGLSKHGAKLLGSRLKIKILLTPGTSFSWYRYREKEFNQFFSKE
;
A
#
# COMPACT_ATOMS: atom_id res chain seq x y z
N MET A 1 1.65 -47.03 14.55
CA MET A 1 2.50 -46.29 13.59
C MET A 1 3.35 -45.34 14.40
N SER A 2 4.63 -45.67 14.54
CA SER A 2 5.61 -44.92 15.34
C SER A 2 6.25 -43.87 14.43
N HIS A 3 6.22 -42.60 14.82
CA HIS A 3 6.92 -41.55 14.07
C HIS A 3 8.43 -41.68 14.38
N THR A 4 9.24 -41.99 13.37
CA THR A 4 10.70 -41.92 13.49
C THR A 4 11.12 -40.47 13.32
N SER A 5 11.61 -39.87 14.40
CA SER A 5 12.38 -38.62 14.33
C SER A 5 13.75 -38.93 13.73
N GLU A 6 13.80 -39.18 12.43
CA GLU A 6 15.05 -39.49 11.72
C GLU A 6 15.23 -38.54 10.55
N ILE A 7 15.49 -37.27 10.86
CA ILE A 7 16.18 -36.37 9.93
C ILE A 7 17.13 -35.52 10.78
N SER A 8 18.43 -35.77 10.66
CA SER A 8 19.45 -34.95 11.31
C SER A 8 19.48 -33.55 10.72
N ILE A 9 19.55 -32.55 11.59
CA ILE A 9 19.62 -31.14 11.20
C ILE A 9 21.02 -30.87 10.62
N PRO A 10 21.15 -30.24 9.44
CA PRO A 10 22.45 -29.90 8.87
C PRO A 10 23.12 -28.79 9.67
N HIS A 11 24.43 -28.93 9.90
CA HIS A 11 25.24 -27.92 10.58
C HIS A 11 25.89 -26.97 9.57
N PRO A 12 25.96 -25.67 9.88
CA PRO A 12 26.64 -24.69 9.04
C PRO A 12 28.16 -24.92 9.03
N PRO A 13 28.86 -24.55 7.93
CA PRO A 13 30.31 -24.69 7.82
C PRO A 13 31.04 -23.84 8.87
N SER A 14 32.07 -24.43 9.47
CA SER A 14 32.75 -23.89 10.66
C SER A 14 33.78 -22.79 10.38
N SER A 15 34.04 -22.45 9.12
CA SER A 15 35.00 -21.42 8.75
C SER A 15 34.51 -20.62 7.55
N LEU A 16 34.46 -19.30 7.70
CA LEU A 16 34.38 -18.38 6.57
C LEU A 16 35.76 -18.27 5.93
N VAL A 17 35.84 -18.47 4.62
CA VAL A 17 37.04 -18.13 3.84
C VAL A 17 37.07 -16.60 3.75
N ASP A 18 38.04 -15.98 4.43
CA ASP A 18 38.36 -14.57 4.22
C ASP A 18 38.92 -14.40 2.80
N ILE A 19 38.08 -13.92 1.89
CA ILE A 19 38.54 -13.48 0.58
C ILE A 19 39.34 -12.21 0.82
N ARG A 20 40.68 -12.35 0.91
CA ARG A 20 41.62 -11.24 0.96
C ARG A 20 41.40 -10.37 -0.28
N SER A 21 40.74 -9.22 -0.09
CA SER A 21 40.59 -8.20 -1.13
C SER A 21 41.97 -7.68 -1.53
N ASP A 22 42.37 -8.00 -2.76
CA ASP A 22 43.55 -7.44 -3.41
C ASP A 22 43.27 -5.97 -3.73
N SER A 23 44.00 -5.07 -3.07
CA SER A 23 43.88 -3.63 -3.25
C SER A 23 44.51 -3.22 -4.58
N GLY A 24 43.73 -3.34 -5.65
CA GLY A 24 44.02 -2.68 -6.92
C GLY A 24 43.77 -1.18 -6.82
N ASP A 25 44.85 -0.42 -6.86
CA ASP A 25 44.91 1.02 -7.10
C ASP A 25 44.25 1.33 -8.46
N VAL A 26 42.94 1.62 -8.44
CA VAL A 26 42.20 2.08 -9.61
C VAL A 26 41.75 3.50 -9.33
N ASP A 27 42.55 4.39 -9.91
CA ASP A 27 42.29 5.79 -10.27
C ASP A 27 40.87 6.27 -9.92
N THR A 28 40.80 7.18 -8.94
CA THR A 28 39.56 7.78 -8.48
C THR A 28 39.00 8.68 -9.58
N LEU A 29 38.21 8.10 -10.48
CA LEU A 29 37.23 8.87 -11.23
C LEU A 29 36.28 9.51 -10.22
N PRO A 30 35.98 10.82 -10.30
CA PRO A 30 34.90 11.38 -9.52
C PRO A 30 33.63 10.73 -10.04
N HIS A 31 33.20 9.66 -9.36
CA HIS A 31 31.86 9.14 -9.45
C HIS A 31 30.97 10.28 -8.97
N GLN A 32 30.51 11.10 -9.91
CA GLN A 32 29.31 11.87 -9.72
C GLN A 32 28.24 10.81 -9.52
N HIS A 33 28.04 10.44 -8.26
CA HIS A 33 26.82 9.84 -7.82
C HIS A 33 25.80 10.93 -8.11
N GLU A 34 25.21 10.90 -9.32
CA GLU A 34 23.90 11.48 -9.51
C GLU A 34 23.07 10.89 -8.39
N SER A 35 22.96 11.66 -7.32
CA SER A 35 21.98 11.41 -6.30
C SER A 35 20.68 11.59 -7.04
N SER A 36 20.14 10.49 -7.55
CA SER A 36 18.78 10.39 -8.06
C SER A 36 17.86 10.62 -6.86
N SER A 37 17.82 11.88 -6.43
CA SER A 37 17.12 12.39 -5.26
C SER A 37 15.62 12.56 -5.55
N ASP A 38 15.08 11.78 -6.47
CA ASP A 38 13.70 11.92 -6.95
C ASP A 38 12.83 10.70 -6.63
N PHE A 39 13.40 9.63 -6.05
CA PHE A 39 12.63 8.47 -5.59
C PHE A 39 12.78 8.29 -4.08
N THR A 40 12.22 9.22 -3.30
CA THR A 40 11.74 8.87 -1.96
C THR A 40 10.60 7.88 -2.14
N VAL A 41 10.91 6.58 -2.06
CA VAL A 41 9.91 5.55 -1.82
C VAL A 41 9.35 5.84 -0.44
N GLU A 42 8.16 6.46 -0.38
CA GLU A 42 7.36 6.47 0.84
C GLU A 42 7.10 5.00 1.19
N GLU A 43 7.84 4.45 2.15
CA GLU A 43 7.92 3.02 2.50
C GLU A 43 6.64 2.50 3.20
N GLY A 44 5.50 3.16 2.96
CA GLY A 44 4.22 2.86 3.60
C GLY A 44 3.06 3.08 2.64
N ALA A 45 2.04 2.22 2.73
CA ALA A 45 0.79 2.42 2.00
C ALA A 45 0.14 3.73 2.48
N GLN A 46 0.05 4.73 1.60
CA GLN A 46 -0.53 6.02 1.95
C GLN A 46 -2.04 5.85 2.28
N PRO A 47 -2.49 6.20 3.49
CA PRO A 47 -3.90 6.07 3.86
C PRO A 47 -4.79 7.00 3.02
N PHE A 48 -6.00 6.54 2.70
CA PHE A 48 -6.99 7.38 2.04
C PHE A 48 -7.48 8.48 2.98
N SER A 49 -7.45 9.72 2.48
CA SER A 49 -8.19 10.82 3.06
C SER A 49 -9.69 10.67 2.79
N GLN A 50 -10.52 11.45 3.50
CA GLN A 50 -11.97 11.49 3.26
C GLN A 50 -12.34 11.82 1.81
N SER A 51 -11.64 12.78 1.19
CA SER A 51 -11.90 13.17 -0.21
C SER A 51 -11.55 12.04 -1.18
N LYS A 52 -10.34 11.47 -1.07
CA LYS A 52 -9.90 10.35 -1.92
C LYS A 52 -10.84 9.15 -1.80
N LEU A 53 -11.29 8.84 -0.58
CA LEU A 53 -12.26 7.77 -0.34
C LEU A 53 -13.61 8.07 -1.01
N ASN A 54 -14.13 9.29 -0.86
CA ASN A 54 -15.40 9.70 -1.47
C ASN A 54 -15.33 9.67 -3.00
N ASP A 55 -14.23 10.14 -3.57
CA ASP A 55 -13.97 10.11 -5.02
C ASP A 55 -13.93 8.67 -5.54
N LEU A 56 -13.25 7.78 -4.82
CA LEU A 56 -13.20 6.36 -5.16
C LEU A 56 -14.60 5.73 -5.16
N VAL A 57 -15.40 5.98 -4.10
CA VAL A 57 -16.77 5.48 -4.00
C VAL A 57 -17.65 5.97 -5.15
N ARG A 58 -17.50 7.24 -5.54
CA ARG A 58 -18.24 7.86 -6.65
C ARG A 58 -17.81 7.31 -8.01
N ASN A 59 -16.50 7.25 -8.27
CA ASN A 59 -15.94 6.80 -9.54
C ASN A 59 -16.27 5.34 -9.83
N LEU A 60 -16.35 4.52 -8.78
CA LEU A 60 -16.76 3.12 -8.87
C LEU A 60 -18.29 2.92 -8.88
N GLY A 61 -19.08 3.98 -8.67
CA GLY A 61 -20.54 3.90 -8.64
C GLY A 61 -21.08 2.97 -7.57
N LEU A 62 -20.41 2.86 -6.41
CA LEU A 62 -20.77 1.88 -5.39
C LEU A 62 -22.13 2.18 -4.77
N SER A 63 -22.95 1.14 -4.60
CA SER A 63 -24.15 1.21 -3.78
C SER A 63 -23.80 1.53 -2.32
N LYS A 64 -24.79 1.97 -1.53
CA LYS A 64 -24.62 2.19 -0.08
C LYS A 64 -23.95 1.01 0.63
N HIS A 65 -24.35 -0.22 0.30
CA HIS A 65 -23.78 -1.42 0.90
C HIS A 65 -22.33 -1.66 0.44
N GLY A 66 -22.07 -1.51 -0.87
CA GLY A 66 -20.72 -1.62 -1.44
C GLY A 66 -19.74 -0.61 -0.83
N ALA A 67 -20.15 0.66 -0.70
CA ALA A 67 -19.34 1.70 -0.07
C ALA A 67 -19.02 1.38 1.40
N LYS A 68 -20.00 0.86 2.15
CA LYS A 68 -19.79 0.45 3.55
C LYS A 68 -18.84 -0.74 3.66
N LEU A 69 -18.97 -1.73 2.76
CA LEU A 69 -18.10 -2.91 2.74
C LEU A 69 -16.66 -2.55 2.35
N LEU A 70 -16.48 -1.72 1.32
CA LEU A 70 -15.16 -1.20 0.94
C LEU A 70 -14.53 -0.47 2.14
N GLY A 71 -15.30 0.40 2.77
CA GLY A 71 -14.89 1.14 3.93
C GLY A 71 -14.42 0.29 5.10
N SER A 72 -15.17 -0.76 5.44
CA SER A 72 -14.79 -1.67 6.54
C SER A 72 -13.49 -2.41 6.23
N ARG A 73 -13.29 -2.84 4.97
CA ARG A 73 -12.05 -3.49 4.53
C ARG A 73 -10.85 -2.56 4.61
N LEU A 74 -11.00 -1.30 4.17
CA LEU A 74 -9.94 -0.29 4.26
C LEU A 74 -9.59 0.04 5.71
N LYS A 75 -10.61 0.13 6.58
CA LYS A 75 -10.41 0.37 8.02
C LYS A 75 -9.62 -0.75 8.69
N ILE A 76 -9.93 -2.02 8.41
CA ILE A 76 -9.21 -3.18 8.95
C ILE A 76 -7.74 -3.17 8.51
N LYS A 77 -7.46 -2.71 7.29
CA LYS A 77 -6.10 -2.60 6.76
C LYS A 77 -5.35 -1.34 7.21
N ILE A 78 -5.95 -0.49 8.06
CA ILE A 78 -5.36 0.79 8.51
C ILE A 78 -5.03 1.70 7.29
N LEU A 79 -5.80 1.57 6.21
CA LEU A 79 -5.64 2.36 4.98
C LEU A 79 -6.52 3.61 4.96
N LEU A 80 -7.02 4.06 6.11
CA LEU A 80 -7.82 5.27 6.23
C LEU A 80 -7.16 6.23 7.21
N THR A 81 -7.13 7.51 6.86
CA THR A 81 -6.71 8.54 7.81
C THR A 81 -7.64 8.56 9.05
N PRO A 82 -7.13 8.85 10.26
CA PRO A 82 -7.96 8.96 11.45
C PRO A 82 -9.12 9.94 11.25
N GLY A 83 -10.30 9.62 11.77
CA GLY A 83 -11.50 10.47 11.61
C GLY A 83 -12.22 10.34 10.26
N THR A 84 -11.73 9.51 9.33
CA THR A 84 -12.44 9.25 8.07
C THR A 84 -13.76 8.52 8.34
N SER A 85 -14.84 9.06 7.76
CA SER A 85 -16.20 8.54 7.84
C SER A 85 -16.69 8.00 6.49
N PHE A 86 -17.74 7.19 6.51
CA PHE A 86 -18.33 6.66 5.29
C PHE A 86 -19.59 7.43 4.93
N SER A 87 -19.56 8.09 3.78
CA SER A 87 -20.72 8.76 3.20
C SER A 87 -21.06 8.09 1.86
N TRP A 88 -22.34 8.11 1.48
CA TRP A 88 -22.78 7.65 0.17
C TRP A 88 -23.74 8.67 -0.41
N TYR A 89 -23.56 8.96 -1.70
CA TYR A 89 -24.43 9.90 -2.40
C TYR A 89 -25.79 9.26 -2.64
N ARG A 90 -26.85 9.86 -2.12
CA ARG A 90 -28.22 9.40 -2.37
C ARG A 90 -28.73 10.06 -3.63
N TYR A 91 -29.19 9.27 -4.60
CA TYR A 91 -29.90 9.73 -5.81
C TYR A 91 -31.30 10.33 -5.55
N ARG A 92 -31.58 10.76 -4.32
CA ARG A 92 -32.92 11.23 -3.95
C ARG A 92 -33.27 12.54 -4.68
N GLU A 93 -32.26 13.33 -5.06
CA GLU A 93 -32.42 14.51 -5.91
C GLU A 93 -33.12 14.18 -7.24
N LYS A 94 -32.89 12.99 -7.82
CA LYS A 94 -33.56 12.59 -9.07
C LYS A 94 -35.08 12.50 -8.93
N GLU A 95 -35.57 12.11 -7.75
CA GLU A 95 -37.00 12.06 -7.45
C GLU A 95 -37.61 13.48 -7.37
N PHE A 96 -36.79 14.48 -7.05
CA PHE A 96 -37.22 15.87 -6.91
C PHE A 96 -36.98 16.71 -8.16
N ASN A 97 -36.17 16.27 -9.12
CA ASN A 97 -35.91 16.97 -10.38
C ASN A 97 -37.20 17.33 -11.14
N GLN A 98 -38.26 16.52 -11.02
CA GLN A 98 -39.56 16.82 -11.63
C GLN A 98 -40.16 18.16 -11.18
N PHE A 99 -39.91 18.57 -9.92
CA PHE A 99 -40.45 19.80 -9.33
C PHE A 99 -39.62 21.04 -9.67
N PHE A 100 -38.42 20.89 -10.23
CA PHE A 100 -37.55 22.01 -10.63
C PHE A 100 -37.71 22.40 -12.11
N SER A 101 -38.70 21.84 -12.80
CA SER A 101 -39.01 22.21 -14.19
C SER A 101 -39.84 23.50 -14.23
N LYS A 102 -39.15 24.65 -14.41
CA LYS A 102 -39.57 25.95 -15.00
C LYS A 102 -39.13 27.17 -14.18
N GLU A 103 -38.18 27.93 -14.75
CA GLU A 103 -38.43 29.27 -15.31
C GLU A 103 -37.63 29.40 -16.62
#